data_AF-A0A1X1URV5-F1
#
_entry.id   AF-A0A1X1URV5-F1
#
_cell.length_a   1.000
_cell.length_b   1.000
_cell.length_c   1.000
_cell.angle_alpha   90.00
_cell.angle_beta   90.00
_cell.angle_gamma   90.00
#
_symmetry.space_group_name_H-M   'P 1'
#
loop_
_entity.id
_entity.type
_entity.pdbx_description
1 polymer ?
#
loop_
_entity_poly.entity_id
_entity_poly.type
_entity_poly.pdbx_seq_one_letter_code
_entity_poly.pdbx_strand_id
1 'polypeptide(L)'
;MRIGITRVADALVSASVMLTAAIICAGAAGADPSQDDQFVALLQQEQIPAIDNVPGLVYRAHEICGELDGGASVQSVVQEEMNRVYGDNPSLRLLAPRVRRTAVRFVIASVDVYCPSHQGELP
;
A
#
# COMPACT_ATOMS: atom_id res chain seq x y z
N MET A 1 -66.03 4.98 -21.03
CA MET A 1 -64.89 5.82 -20.62
C MET A 1 -63.67 4.91 -20.51
N ARG A 2 -62.70 5.02 -21.42
CA ARG A 2 -61.48 4.19 -21.46
C ARG A 2 -60.39 4.93 -20.67
N ILE A 3 -59.82 4.30 -19.64
CA ILE A 3 -58.67 4.84 -18.92
C ILE A 3 -57.48 3.99 -19.34
N GLY A 4 -56.67 4.53 -20.25
CA GLY A 4 -55.41 3.94 -20.67
C GLY A 4 -54.34 4.27 -19.64
N ILE A 5 -53.80 3.25 -19.00
CA ILE A 5 -52.61 3.34 -18.15
C ILE A 5 -51.37 3.22 -19.04
N THR A 6 -50.87 4.36 -19.50
CA THR A 6 -49.46 4.49 -19.88
C THR A 6 -48.68 5.06 -18.70
N ARG A 7 -47.39 4.70 -18.66
CA ARG A 7 -46.25 5.32 -17.96
C ARG A 7 -45.64 4.44 -16.87
N VAL A 8 -44.33 4.35 -16.71
CA VAL A 8 -43.14 4.84 -17.45
C VAL A 8 -41.98 3.97 -16.94
N ALA A 9 -41.05 3.58 -17.82
CA ALA A 9 -39.82 2.88 -17.46
C ALA A 9 -38.94 3.77 -16.56
N ASP A 10 -38.55 3.24 -15.41
CA ASP A 10 -37.71 3.93 -14.43
C ASP A 10 -36.24 3.80 -14.86
N ALA A 11 -35.64 4.90 -15.31
CA ALA A 11 -34.24 4.98 -15.68
C ALA A 11 -33.48 5.58 -14.50
N LEU A 12 -32.78 4.73 -13.76
CA LEU A 12 -31.92 5.11 -12.63
C LEU A 12 -30.71 5.89 -13.15
N VAL A 13 -30.77 7.22 -13.10
CA VAL A 13 -29.64 8.13 -13.32
C VAL A 13 -28.77 8.12 -12.07
N SER A 14 -27.62 7.46 -12.14
CA SER A 14 -26.60 7.49 -11.09
C SER A 14 -25.85 8.82 -11.15
N ALA A 15 -26.09 9.72 -10.19
CA ALA A 15 -25.40 10.99 -10.08
C ALA A 15 -24.04 10.79 -9.39
N SER A 16 -22.96 10.97 -10.13
CA SER A 16 -21.59 10.98 -9.62
C SER A 16 -21.30 12.29 -8.89
N VAL A 17 -21.08 12.21 -7.58
CA VAL A 17 -20.63 13.34 -6.76
C VAL A 17 -19.13 13.56 -7.00
N MET A 18 -18.76 14.63 -7.70
CA MET A 18 -17.38 15.09 -7.76
C MET A 18 -17.07 15.91 -6.50
N LEU A 19 -16.18 15.40 -5.65
CA LEU A 19 -15.73 16.09 -4.44
C LEU A 19 -14.74 17.20 -4.84
N THR A 20 -15.09 18.46 -4.56
CA THR A 20 -14.21 19.62 -4.74
C THR A 20 -13.48 19.89 -3.42
N ALA A 21 -12.16 19.72 -3.40
CA ALA A 21 -11.35 20.08 -2.24
C ALA A 21 -10.93 21.56 -2.34
N ALA A 22 -11.36 22.37 -1.38
CA ALA A 22 -10.90 23.75 -1.19
C ALA A 22 -9.56 23.73 -0.43
N ILE A 23 -8.50 24.24 -1.06
CA ILE A 23 -7.17 24.33 -0.45
C ILE A 23 -7.04 25.70 0.22
N ILE A 24 -6.92 25.69 1.54
CA ILE A 24 -6.72 26.89 2.38
C ILE A 24 -5.24 27.29 2.31
N CYS A 25 -4.96 28.52 1.93
CA CYS A 25 -3.62 29.11 2.00
C CYS A 25 -3.20 29.37 3.45
N ALA A 26 -2.08 28.77 3.89
CA ALA A 26 -1.26 29.29 4.98
C ALA A 26 0.20 28.87 4.76
N GLY A 27 1.10 29.86 4.80
CA GLY A 27 2.51 29.70 4.43
C GLY A 27 3.33 28.87 5.40
N ALA A 28 3.78 27.72 4.92
CA ALA A 28 5.17 27.30 4.90
C ALA A 28 5.29 26.49 3.61
N ALA A 29 6.18 26.87 2.69
CA ALA A 29 6.50 26.02 1.53
C ALA A 29 7.35 24.84 2.02
N GLY A 30 6.80 24.03 2.93
CA GLY A 30 7.26 22.66 3.09
C GLY A 30 6.81 21.96 1.82
N ALA A 31 7.77 21.60 0.96
CA ALA A 31 7.49 20.66 -0.10
C ALA A 31 6.84 19.42 0.55
N ASP A 32 5.75 18.92 -0.03
CA ASP A 32 5.21 17.63 0.37
C ASP A 32 6.36 16.61 0.33
N PRO A 33 6.59 15.83 1.40
CA PRO A 33 7.70 14.88 1.42
C PRO A 33 7.56 13.92 0.24
N SER A 34 8.68 13.58 -0.41
CA SER A 34 8.64 12.61 -1.51
C SER A 34 8.08 11.27 -1.01
N GLN A 35 7.55 10.43 -1.90
CA GLN A 35 7.08 9.09 -1.50
C GLN A 35 8.19 8.29 -0.78
N ASP A 36 9.43 8.43 -1.22
CA ASP A 36 10.58 7.80 -0.56
C ASP A 36 10.82 8.33 0.86
N ASP A 37 10.68 9.64 1.08
CA ASP A 37 10.78 10.24 2.42
C ASP A 37 9.65 9.73 3.33
N GLN A 38 8.43 9.59 2.80
CA GLN A 38 7.28 9.03 3.51
C GLN A 38 7.50 7.56 3.87
N PHE A 39 8.03 6.77 2.93
CA PHE A 39 8.37 5.37 3.16
C PHE A 39 9.42 5.21 4.25
N VAL A 40 10.52 5.98 4.19
CA VAL A 40 11.56 5.95 5.23
C VAL A 40 10.99 6.32 6.61
N ALA A 41 10.11 7.32 6.67
CA ALA A 41 9.43 7.69 7.91
C ALA A 41 8.52 6.57 8.44
N LEU A 42 7.83 5.82 7.57
CA LEU A 42 7.01 4.67 7.96
C LEU A 42 7.87 3.49 8.46
N LEU A 43 9.00 3.20 7.82
CA LEU A 43 9.91 2.16 8.29
C LEU A 43 10.43 2.43 9.70
N GLN A 44 10.74 3.69 10.01
CA GLN A 44 11.14 4.11 11.36
C GLN A 44 10.02 3.88 12.39
N GLN A 45 8.78 4.21 12.04
CA GLN A 45 7.61 3.97 12.89
C GLN A 45 7.38 2.47 13.14
N GLU A 46 7.57 1.65 12.11
CA GLU A 46 7.44 0.19 12.18
C GLU A 46 8.62 -0.53 12.86
N GLN A 47 9.62 0.23 13.31
CA GLN A 47 10.86 -0.25 13.93
C GLN A 47 11.67 -1.17 13.01
N ILE A 48 11.60 -0.93 11.71
CA ILE A 48 12.39 -1.61 10.70
C ILE A 48 13.71 -0.83 10.57
N PRO A 49 14.87 -1.43 10.86
CA PRO A 49 16.15 -0.73 10.77
C PRO A 49 16.43 -0.31 9.32
N ALA A 50 16.17 0.96 8.99
CA ALA A 50 16.44 1.51 7.66
C ALA A 50 17.92 1.88 7.44
N ILE A 51 18.79 1.53 8.40
CA ILE A 51 20.05 2.25 8.64
C ILE A 51 21.19 1.88 7.69
N ASP A 52 21.11 0.74 7.01
CA ASP A 52 22.25 0.20 6.26
C ASP A 52 22.09 0.30 4.72
N ASN A 53 20.87 0.44 4.19
CA ASN A 53 20.64 0.48 2.73
C ASN A 53 19.25 1.02 2.32
N VAL A 54 18.95 2.30 2.61
CA VAL A 54 17.67 2.93 2.19
C VAL A 54 17.37 2.75 0.70
N PRO A 55 18.30 2.98 -0.25
CA PRO A 55 18.01 2.79 -1.67
C PRO A 55 17.58 1.36 -2.02
N GLY A 56 18.18 0.35 -1.37
CA GLY A 56 17.78 -1.05 -1.55
C GLY A 56 16.38 -1.34 -1.00
N LEU A 57 16.00 -0.71 0.11
CA LEU A 57 14.65 -0.85 0.69
C LEU A 57 13.59 -0.20 -0.20
N VAL A 58 13.86 0.97 -0.77
CA VAL A 58 12.98 1.64 -1.74
C VAL A 58 12.84 0.78 -2.99
N TYR A 59 13.95 0.28 -3.54
CA TYR A 59 13.93 -0.62 -4.68
C TYR A 59 13.07 -1.86 -4.40
N ARG A 60 13.24 -2.48 -3.22
CA ARG A 60 12.44 -3.64 -2.83
C ARG A 60 10.96 -3.32 -2.70
N ALA A 61 10.60 -2.15 -2.14
CA ALA A 61 9.21 -1.73 -2.00
C ALA A 61 8.52 -1.60 -3.37
N HIS A 62 9.22 -1.08 -4.37
CA HIS A 62 8.72 -1.06 -5.75
C HIS A 62 8.60 -2.46 -6.37
N GLU A 63 9.55 -3.37 -6.11
CA GLU A 63 9.43 -4.77 -6.57
C GLU A 63 8.19 -5.44 -5.99
N ILE A 64 7.89 -5.22 -4.71
CA ILE A 64 6.68 -5.75 -4.05
C ILE A 64 5.43 -5.30 -4.81
N CYS A 65 5.32 -4.02 -5.15
CA CYS A 65 4.19 -3.52 -5.92
C CYS A 65 4.12 -4.16 -7.32
N GLY A 66 5.26 -4.35 -8.00
CA GLY A 66 5.30 -5.06 -9.27
C GLY A 66 4.90 -6.54 -9.16
N GLU A 67 5.23 -7.22 -8.06
CA GLU A 67 4.78 -8.59 -7.77
C GLU A 67 3.25 -8.65 -7.59
N LEU A 68 2.68 -7.71 -6.84
CA LEU A 68 1.23 -7.61 -6.61
C LEU A 68 0.47 -7.26 -7.89
N ASP A 69 0.95 -6.29 -8.68
CA ASP A 69 0.42 -5.97 -10.01
C ASP A 69 0.48 -7.20 -10.95
N GLY A 70 1.49 -8.05 -10.77
CA GLY A 70 1.66 -9.34 -11.46
C GLY A 70 0.73 -10.47 -10.99
N GLY A 71 -0.12 -10.21 -9.99
CA GLY A 71 -1.08 -11.16 -9.44
C GLY A 71 -0.53 -12.03 -8.30
N ALA A 72 0.63 -11.72 -7.74
CA ALA A 72 1.08 -12.36 -6.51
C ALA A 72 0.15 -12.02 -5.34
N SER A 73 -0.04 -12.96 -4.42
CA SER A 73 -0.78 -12.68 -3.19
C SER A 73 0.10 -11.95 -2.17
N VAL A 74 -0.50 -11.13 -1.29
CA VAL A 74 0.22 -10.52 -0.16
C VAL A 74 0.95 -11.57 0.68
N GLN A 75 0.35 -12.75 0.90
CA GLN A 75 1.01 -13.83 1.65
C GLN A 75 2.25 -14.39 0.95
N SER A 76 2.22 -14.53 -0.38
CA SER A 76 3.40 -14.98 -1.12
C SER A 76 4.53 -13.95 -1.09
N VAL A 77 4.19 -12.65 -1.19
CA VAL A 77 5.17 -11.56 -1.09
C VAL A 77 5.81 -11.54 0.31
N VAL A 78 5.01 -11.67 1.38
CA VAL A 78 5.54 -11.77 2.75
C VAL A 78 6.47 -12.98 2.91
N GLN A 79 6.09 -14.13 2.34
CA GLN A 79 6.92 -15.33 2.41
C GLN A 79 8.24 -15.17 1.64
N GLU A 80 8.22 -14.50 0.49
CA GLU A 80 9.42 -14.16 -0.28
C GLU A 80 10.34 -13.23 0.52
N GLU A 81 9.78 -12.20 1.17
CA GLU A 81 10.55 -11.29 2.03
C GLU A 81 11.22 -12.04 3.19
N MET A 82 10.50 -12.98 3.82
CA MET A 82 11.08 -13.86 4.83
C MET A 82 12.20 -14.73 4.25
N ASN A 83 12.04 -15.25 3.03
CA ASN A 83 13.04 -16.09 2.38
C ASN A 83 14.32 -15.30 2.07
N ARG A 84 14.21 -14.03 1.64
CA ARG A 84 15.35 -13.12 1.44
C ARG A 84 16.13 -12.93 2.74
N VAL A 85 15.44 -12.59 3.82
CA VAL A 85 16.04 -12.44 5.16
C VAL A 85 16.75 -13.72 5.62
N TYR A 86 16.17 -14.89 5.35
CA TYR A 86 16.81 -16.17 5.68
C TYR A 86 17.96 -16.55 4.74
N GLY A 87 17.95 -16.07 3.50
CA GLY A 87 19.05 -16.20 2.56
C GLY A 87 20.28 -15.44 3.04
N ASP A 88 20.06 -14.21 3.53
CA ASP A 88 21.12 -13.37 4.09
C ASP A 88 21.63 -13.90 5.43
N ASN A 89 20.72 -14.33 6.31
CA ASN A 89 21.09 -14.92 7.59
C ASN A 89 20.19 -16.11 7.97
N PRO A 90 20.63 -17.36 7.67
CA PRO A 90 19.87 -18.56 7.94
C PRO A 90 19.50 -18.78 9.42
N SER A 91 20.30 -18.23 10.36
CA SER A 91 20.05 -18.36 11.79
C SER A 91 18.77 -17.64 12.23
N LEU A 92 18.30 -16.65 11.47
CA LEU A 92 17.06 -15.93 11.73
C LEU A 92 15.80 -16.80 11.61
N ARG A 93 15.91 -18.01 11.05
CA ARG A 93 14.82 -19.01 11.09
C ARG A 93 14.39 -19.35 12.53
N LEU A 94 15.30 -19.25 13.50
CA LEU A 94 15.00 -19.41 14.93
C LEU A 94 14.10 -18.29 15.48
N LEU A 95 14.02 -17.16 14.78
CA LEU A 95 13.23 -15.99 15.10
C LEU A 95 12.07 -15.79 14.11
N ALA A 96 11.61 -16.86 13.44
CA ALA A 96 10.64 -16.77 12.36
C ALA A 96 9.37 -15.94 12.65
N PRO A 97 8.76 -15.99 13.85
CA PRO A 97 7.61 -15.12 14.16
C PRO A 97 7.94 -13.62 14.15
N ARG A 98 9.17 -13.25 14.56
CA ARG A 98 9.63 -11.85 14.52
C ARG A 98 9.90 -11.43 13.09
N VAL A 99 10.62 -12.25 12.32
CA VAL A 99 10.92 -11.99 10.90
C VAL A 99 9.63 -11.82 10.11
N ARG A 100 8.64 -12.70 10.30
CA ARG A 100 7.33 -12.56 9.66
C ARG A 100 6.65 -11.24 9.99
N ARG A 101 6.66 -10.83 11.26
CA ARG A 101 6.04 -9.56 11.67
C ARG A 101 6.72 -8.37 10.98
N THR A 102 8.05 -8.36 10.93
CA THR A 102 8.80 -7.32 10.22
C THR A 102 8.50 -7.32 8.72
N ALA A 103 8.48 -8.49 8.08
CA ALA A 103 8.12 -8.63 6.67
C ALA A 103 6.71 -8.12 6.36
N VAL A 104 5.71 -8.46 7.19
CA VAL A 104 4.33 -7.94 7.04
C VAL A 104 4.30 -6.42 7.12
N ARG A 105 4.98 -5.83 8.12
CA ARG A 105 5.04 -4.37 8.27
C ARG A 105 5.72 -3.69 7.09
N PHE A 106 6.78 -4.30 6.57
CA PHE A 106 7.47 -3.81 5.39
C PHE A 106 6.57 -3.81 4.15
N VAL A 107 5.83 -4.90 3.93
CA VAL A 107 4.85 -5.01 2.84
C VAL A 107 3.72 -3.99 2.99
N ILE A 108 3.17 -3.81 4.20
CA ILE A 108 2.16 -2.78 4.48
C ILE A 108 2.68 -1.39 4.11
N ALA A 109 3.86 -1.01 4.61
CA ALA A 109 4.46 0.28 4.30
C ALA A 109 4.72 0.47 2.79
N SER A 110 5.09 -0.60 2.08
CA SER A 110 5.31 -0.57 0.63
C SER A 110 4.00 -0.32 -0.12
N VAL A 111 2.94 -1.03 0.26
CA VAL A 111 1.60 -0.89 -0.33
C VAL A 111 1.00 0.49 -0.03
N ASP A 112 1.14 0.98 1.19
CA ASP A 112 0.60 2.27 1.60
C ASP A 112 1.20 3.45 0.83
N VAL A 113 2.50 3.37 0.51
CA VAL A 113 3.21 4.46 -0.18
C VAL A 113 3.15 4.31 -1.69
N TYR A 114 3.47 3.12 -2.22
CA TYR A 114 3.81 2.97 -3.63
C TYR A 114 2.72 2.30 -4.48
N CYS A 115 1.81 1.54 -3.88
CA CYS A 115 0.72 0.87 -4.62
C CYS A 115 -0.59 0.77 -3.82
N PRO A 116 -1.22 1.91 -3.51
CA PRO A 116 -2.39 1.96 -2.63
C PRO A 116 -3.62 1.22 -3.17
N SER A 117 -3.65 0.88 -4.47
CA SER A 117 -4.67 0.01 -5.07
C SER A 117 -4.75 -1.37 -4.41
N HIS A 118 -3.66 -1.87 -3.81
CA HIS A 118 -3.60 -3.17 -3.13
C HIS A 118 -3.90 -3.09 -1.62
N GLN A 119 -4.26 -1.92 -1.07
CA GLN A 119 -4.58 -1.80 0.36
C GLN A 119 -5.71 -2.72 0.82
N GLY A 120 -6.67 -3.00 -0.07
CA GLY A 120 -7.78 -3.94 0.21
C GLY A 120 -7.37 -5.40 0.34
N GLU A 121 -6.11 -5.74 0.03
CA GLU A 121 -5.55 -7.09 0.09
C GLU A 121 -4.70 -7.32 1.35
N LEU A 122 -4.42 -6.27 2.12
CA LEU A 122 -3.63 -6.32 3.33
C LEU A 122 -4.38 -7.04 4.48
N PRO A 123 -3.65 -7.72 5.38
CA PRO A 123 -4.24 -8.47 6.50
C PRO A 123 -4.68 -7.61 7.70
#